data_AF-A0A0L7RKJ8-F1
#
_entry.id   AF-A0A0L7RKJ8-F1
#
_cell.length_a   1.000
_cell.length_b   1.000
_cell.length_c   1.000
_cell.angle_alpha   90.00
_cell.angle_beta   90.00
_cell.angle_gamma   90.00
#
_symmetry.space_group_name_H-M   'P 1'
#
loop_
_entity.id
_entity.type
_entity.pdbx_description
1 polymer ?
#
loop_
_entity_poly.entity_id
_entity_poly.type
_entity_poly.pdbx_seq_one_letter_code
_entity_poly.pdbx_strand_id
1 'polypeptide(L)'
;TIGLQRSKFNDRIISRNAAVNWPSRSHESTPLDIFSRGHVKSLVYSNKPQTVGDLETNIIRVIAEIRPDFYTRILENWVYRIHSTKRNRDSHLNNIVFCV
;
A
#
# COMPACT_ATOMS: atom_id res chain seq x y z
N THR A 1 15.21 7.57 20.42
CA THR A 1 14.43 8.81 20.19
C THR A 1 14.45 9.17 18.72
N ILE A 2 13.39 9.79 18.17
CA ILE A 2 13.28 10.14 16.73
C ILE A 2 14.46 10.96 16.20
N GLY A 3 15.15 11.72 17.06
CA GLY A 3 16.39 12.42 16.70
C GLY A 3 17.52 11.48 16.21
N LEU A 4 17.67 10.30 16.81
CA LEU A 4 18.66 9.31 16.36
C LEU A 4 18.28 8.67 15.02
N GLN A 5 16.98 8.51 14.77
CA GLN A 5 16.51 8.01 13.47
C GLN A 5 16.70 9.05 12.37
N ARG A 6 16.45 10.34 12.66
CA ARG A 6 16.70 11.44 11.72
C ARG A 6 18.15 11.51 11.29
N SER A 7 19.11 11.30 12.19
CA SER A 7 20.53 11.32 11.79
C SER A 7 20.91 10.16 10.85
N LYS A 8 20.17 9.05 10.89
CA LYS A 8 20.48 7.83 10.11
C LYS A 8 19.67 7.72 8.81
N PHE A 9 18.43 8.21 8.81
CA PHE A 9 17.47 8.04 7.72
C PHE A 9 16.95 9.36 7.15
N ASN A 10 17.39 10.50 7.70
CA ASN A 10 16.98 11.84 7.30
C ASN A 10 15.43 11.97 7.25
N ASP A 11 14.88 12.46 6.14
CA ASP A 11 13.44 12.63 5.92
C ASP A 11 12.70 11.34 5.53
N ARG A 12 13.38 10.20 5.44
CA ARG A 12 12.80 8.91 5.02
C ARG A 12 12.19 8.13 6.19
N ILE A 13 11.62 8.84 7.17
CA ILE A 13 11.08 8.25 8.39
C ILE A 13 9.56 8.28 8.33
N ILE A 14 8.96 7.10 8.36
CA ILE A 14 7.51 6.91 8.52
C ILE A 14 7.25 6.74 10.02
N SER A 15 6.94 7.85 10.70
CA SER A 15 6.66 7.84 12.15
C SER A 15 5.81 9.03 12.59
N ARG A 16 5.22 8.94 13.78
CA ARG A 16 4.63 10.11 14.45
C ARG A 16 5.74 11.10 14.78
N ASN A 17 5.54 12.38 14.45
CA ASN A 17 6.50 13.48 14.61
C ASN A 17 7.73 13.42 13.67
N ALA A 18 7.66 12.66 12.58
CA ALA A 18 8.62 12.76 11.48
C ALA A 18 8.32 13.99 10.59
N ALA A 19 9.16 14.25 9.58
CA ALA A 19 8.96 15.37 8.64
C ALA A 19 7.56 15.33 7.99
N VAL A 20 7.08 14.13 7.67
CA VAL A 20 5.68 13.86 7.36
C VAL A 20 5.03 13.20 8.59
N ASN A 21 4.01 13.84 9.15
CA ASN A 21 3.29 13.31 10.30
C ASN A 21 2.38 12.15 9.88
N TRP A 22 2.78 10.92 10.20
CA TRP A 22 1.97 9.72 9.96
C TRP A 22 1.07 9.41 11.18
N PRO A 23 -0.19 9.02 10.97
CA PRO A 23 -1.11 8.72 12.07
C PRO A 23 -0.68 7.49 12.89
N SER A 24 -1.19 7.41 14.13
CA SER A 24 -1.00 6.26 15.02
C SER A 24 -1.57 4.98 14.38
N ARG A 25 -0.79 3.89 14.35
CA ARG A 25 -1.14 2.61 13.68
C ARG A 25 -1.21 2.69 12.15
N SER A 26 -0.21 3.29 11.51
CA SER A 26 0.03 3.24 10.05
C SER A 26 0.49 1.85 9.55
N HIS A 27 -0.09 0.77 10.08
CA HIS A 27 0.13 -0.60 9.60
C HIS A 27 -0.48 -0.83 8.21
N GLU A 28 -1.21 0.15 7.68
CA GLU A 28 -1.59 0.26 6.29
C GLU A 28 -0.75 1.37 5.65
N SER A 29 0.55 1.10 5.56
CA SER A 29 1.49 1.98 4.85
C SER A 29 1.14 1.93 3.37
N THR A 30 0.97 3.12 2.78
CA THR A 30 0.75 3.41 1.35
C THR A 30 -0.41 2.68 0.62
N PRO A 31 -1.09 3.36 -0.33
CA PRO A 31 -2.12 2.73 -1.15
C PRO A 31 -1.60 1.48 -1.88
N LEU A 32 -0.33 1.58 -2.28
CA LEU A 32 0.35 0.59 -3.10
C LEU A 32 0.62 -0.69 -2.31
N ASP A 33 1.04 -0.61 -1.05
CA ASP A 33 1.32 -1.81 -0.28
C ASP A 33 0.03 -2.58 0.06
N ILE A 34 -1.08 -1.87 0.33
CA ILE A 34 -2.39 -2.52 0.58
C ILE A 34 -2.87 -3.23 -0.69
N PHE A 35 -2.82 -2.54 -1.83
CA PHE A 35 -3.18 -3.10 -3.12
C PHE A 35 -2.31 -4.32 -3.48
N SER A 36 -1.00 -4.18 -3.35
CA SER A 36 -0.05 -5.25 -3.69
C SER A 36 -0.24 -6.47 -2.80
N ARG A 37 -0.50 -6.26 -1.50
CA ARG A 37 -0.67 -7.35 -0.54
C ARG A 37 -1.95 -8.17 -0.77
N GLY A 38 -3.01 -7.54 -1.26
CA GLY A 38 -4.30 -8.21 -1.52
C GLY A 38 -4.46 -8.65 -2.97
N HIS A 39 -4.54 -7.68 -3.88
CA HIS A 39 -4.94 -7.89 -5.27
C HIS A 39 -3.85 -8.58 -6.09
N VAL A 40 -2.63 -8.01 -6.10
CA VAL A 40 -1.50 -8.58 -6.85
C VAL A 40 -1.21 -9.99 -6.35
N LYS A 41 -1.20 -10.19 -5.02
CA LYS A 41 -1.04 -11.52 -4.44
C LYS A 41 -2.12 -12.50 -4.91
N SER A 42 -3.39 -12.12 -4.91
CA SER A 42 -4.48 -12.99 -5.39
C SER A 42 -4.29 -13.41 -6.85
N LEU A 43 -3.83 -12.50 -7.71
CA LEU A 43 -3.60 -12.78 -9.13
C LEU A 43 -2.36 -13.66 -9.35
N VAL A 44 -1.28 -13.40 -8.63
CA VAL A 44 -0.02 -14.15 -8.71
C VAL A 44 -0.21 -15.62 -8.29
N TYR A 45 -1.09 -15.88 -7.32
CA TYR A 45 -1.36 -17.23 -6.84
C TYR A 45 -2.60 -17.89 -7.46
N SER A 46 -3.30 -17.23 -8.40
CA SER A 46 -4.56 -17.69 -8.99
C SER A 46 -4.47 -19.08 -9.65
N ASN A 47 -3.35 -19.38 -10.32
CA ASN A 47 -3.10 -20.64 -11.02
C ASN A 47 -2.30 -21.66 -10.17
N LYS A 48 -2.13 -21.41 -8.87
CA LYS A 48 -1.40 -22.29 -7.93
C LYS A 48 0.00 -22.68 -8.43
N PRO A 49 0.91 -21.71 -8.61
CA PRO A 49 2.28 -21.99 -9.07
C PRO A 49 2.97 -23.01 -8.15
N GLN A 50 3.68 -23.98 -8.72
CA GLN A 50 4.35 -25.05 -7.96
C GLN A 50 5.85 -24.79 -7.82
N THR A 51 6.41 -23.90 -8.64
CA THR A 51 7.83 -23.57 -8.64
C THR A 51 8.06 -22.08 -8.46
N VAL A 52 9.29 -21.72 -8.10
CA VAL A 52 9.72 -20.31 -8.04
C VAL A 52 9.66 -19.66 -9.42
N GLY A 53 10.00 -20.38 -10.50
CA GLY A 53 9.92 -19.86 -11.86
C GLY A 53 8.49 -19.53 -12.31
N ASP A 54 7.51 -20.34 -11.91
CA ASP A 54 6.09 -20.05 -12.16
C ASP A 54 5.66 -18.77 -11.41
N LEU A 55 6.15 -18.59 -10.18
CA LEU A 55 5.86 -17.41 -9.37
C LEU A 55 6.46 -16.16 -10.00
N GLU A 56 7.72 -16.19 -10.43
CA GLU A 56 8.38 -15.09 -11.13
C GLU A 56 7.64 -14.70 -12.41
N THR A 57 7.27 -15.70 -13.22
CA THR A 57 6.51 -15.48 -14.46
C THR A 57 5.15 -14.84 -14.18
N ASN A 58 4.44 -15.32 -13.16
CA ASN A 58 3.16 -14.75 -12.76
C ASN A 58 3.30 -13.32 -12.24
N ILE A 59 4.35 -13.01 -11.46
CA ILE A 59 4.61 -11.65 -10.97
C ILE A 59 4.83 -10.71 -12.15
N ILE A 60 5.70 -11.09 -13.10
CA ILE A 60 5.98 -10.27 -14.30
C ILE A 60 4.70 -10.05 -15.10
N ARG A 61 3.93 -11.12 -15.35
CA ARG A 61 2.66 -11.03 -16.10
C ARG A 61 1.67 -10.10 -15.40
N VAL A 62 1.40 -10.32 -14.11
CA VAL A 62 0.43 -9.52 -13.35
C VAL A 62 0.84 -8.07 -13.31
N ILE A 63 2.13 -7.77 -13.09
CA ILE A 63 2.61 -6.37 -13.11
C ILE A 63 2.45 -5.74 -14.49
N ALA A 64 2.73 -6.48 -15.57
CA ALA A 64 2.56 -5.99 -16.94
C ALA A 64 1.09 -5.75 -17.33
N GLU A 65 0.16 -6.49 -16.73
CA GLU A 65 -1.29 -6.35 -16.96
C GLU A 65 -1.91 -5.18 -16.17
N ILE A 66 -1.25 -4.69 -15.11
CA ILE A 66 -1.78 -3.54 -14.34
C ILE A 66 -1.66 -2.28 -15.20
N ARG A 67 -2.82 -1.77 -15.61
CA ARG A 67 -2.90 -0.57 -16.42
C ARG A 67 -2.49 0.69 -15.64
N PRO A 68 -1.89 1.69 -16.30
CA PRO A 68 -1.52 2.97 -15.67
C PRO A 68 -2.71 3.69 -15.01
N ASP A 69 -3.90 3.64 -15.63
CA ASP A 69 -5.12 4.27 -15.09
C ASP A 69 -5.61 3.62 -13.79
N PHE A 70 -5.21 2.37 -13.54
CA PHE A 70 -5.52 1.66 -12.31
C PHE A 70 -4.78 2.25 -11.11
N TYR A 71 -3.52 2.66 -11.29
CA TYR A 71 -2.74 3.33 -10.24
C TYR A 71 -3.33 4.68 -9.85
N THR A 72 -3.84 5.45 -10.82
CA THR A 72 -4.51 6.72 -10.55
C THR A 72 -5.73 6.54 -9.66
N ARG A 73 -6.58 5.54 -9.95
CA ARG A 73 -7.77 5.22 -9.13
C ARG A 73 -7.40 4.77 -7.72
N ILE A 74 -6.33 3.99 -7.57
CA ILE A 74 -5.81 3.60 -6.26
C ILE A 74 -5.39 4.85 -5.46
N LEU A 75 -4.64 5.75 -6.10
CA LEU A 75 -4.16 6.98 -5.46
C LEU A 75 -5.32 7.89 -5.06
N GLU A 76 -6.31 8.08 -5.94
CA GLU A 76 -7.53 8.85 -5.65
C GLU A 76 -8.32 8.27 -4.48
N ASN A 77 -8.51 6.94 -4.43
CA ASN A 77 -9.19 6.26 -3.33
C ASN A 77 -8.46 6.48 -1.99
N TRP A 78 -7.13 6.43 -2.01
CA TRP A 78 -6.31 6.65 -0.83
C TRP A 78 -6.34 8.10 -0.34
N VAL A 79 -6.24 9.06 -1.26
CA VAL A 79 -6.40 10.50 -0.94
C VAL A 79 -7.76 10.72 -0.28
N TYR A 80 -8.83 10.21 -0.89
CA TYR A 80 -10.19 10.27 -0.32
C TYR A 80 -10.23 9.71 1.10
N ARG A 81 -9.66 8.53 1.34
CA ARG A 81 -9.63 7.88 2.65
C ARG A 81 -8.85 8.67 3.70
N ILE A 82 -7.67 9.21 3.36
CA ILE A 82 -6.92 10.08 4.27
C ILE A 82 -7.76 11.29 4.69
N HIS A 83 -8.48 11.89 3.74
CA HIS A 83 -9.38 12.99 4.03
C HIS A 83 -10.57 12.54 4.92
N SER A 84 -11.11 11.35 4.71
CA SER A 84 -12.17 10.77 5.56
C SER A 84 -11.70 10.44 6.98
N THR A 85 -10.51 9.85 7.15
CA THR A 85 -9.96 9.49 8.48
C THR A 85 -9.64 10.72 9.32
N LYS A 86 -9.17 11.82 8.69
CA LYS A 86 -9.02 13.12 9.37
C LYS A 86 -10.33 13.63 9.95
N ARG A 87 -11.46 13.32 9.32
CA ARG A 87 -12.81 13.72 9.75
C ARG A 87 -13.36 12.85 10.89
N ASN A 88 -12.94 11.58 10.94
CA ASN A 88 -13.50 10.57 11.85
C ASN A 88 -12.61 10.18 13.04
N ARG A 89 -11.62 11.01 13.42
CA ARG A 89 -10.76 10.80 14.62
C ARG A 89 -10.19 9.36 14.71
N ASP A 90 -9.49 8.91 13.68
CA ASP A 90 -8.72 7.65 13.67
C ASP A 90 -9.55 6.35 13.77
N SER A 91 -10.82 6.36 13.37
CA SER A 91 -11.56 5.10 13.20
C SER A 91 -11.03 4.27 12.02
N HIS A 92 -11.11 2.95 12.18
CA HIS A 92 -10.48 1.94 11.32
C HIS A 92 -10.88 2.11 9.84
N LEU A 93 -9.94 1.94 8.92
CA LEU A 93 -10.21 1.95 7.48
C LEU A 93 -10.99 0.66 7.13
N ASN A 94 -12.20 0.81 6.58
CA ASN A 94 -13.02 -0.33 6.17
C ASN A 94 -12.34 -1.15 5.06
N ASN A 95 -12.54 -2.48 5.10
CA ASN A 95 -12.09 -3.46 4.10
C ASN A 95 -12.36 -2.98 2.67
N ILE A 96 -11.36 -3.14 1.80
CA ILE A 96 -11.39 -2.66 0.43
C ILE A 96 -12.06 -3.70 -0.47
N VAL A 97 -13.07 -3.26 -1.22
CA VAL A 97 -13.55 -3.95 -2.42
C VAL A 97 -12.91 -3.26 -3.61
N PHE A 98 -11.92 -3.92 -4.22
CA PHE A 98 -11.38 -3.49 -5.52
C PHE A 98 -12.33 -4.03 -6.60
N CYS A 99 -13.33 -3.25 -7.01
CA CYS A 99 -14.13 -3.60 -8.17
C CYS A 99 -13.29 -3.38 -9.43
N VAL A 100 -13.15 -4.46 -10.20
CA VAL A 100 -12.62 -4.49 -11.58
C VAL A 100 -13.69 -3.96 -12.52
#